data_AF-A0A177N4K1-F1
#
_entry.id   AF-A0A177N4K1-F1
#
_cell.length_a   1.000
_cell.length_b   1.000
_cell.length_c   1.000
_cell.angle_alpha   90.00
_cell.angle_beta   90.00
_cell.angle_gamma   90.00
#
_symmetry.space_group_name_H-M   'P 1'
#
loop_
_entity.id
_entity.type
_entity.pdbx_description
1 polymer ?
#
loop_
_entity_poly.entity_id
_entity_poly.type
_entity_poly.pdbx_seq_one_letter_code
_entity_poly.pdbx_strand_id
1 'polypeptide(L)' 'MNNKPINQARDDDARNALAALQRAALQARRIAAQTRTALVVVKDGKLVREMVDWDFDDPLHR' A
#
# COMPACT_ATOMS: atom_id res chain seq x y z
N MET A 1 -5.34 -9.96 -25.91
CA MET A 1 -5.41 -9.20 -24.64
C MET A 1 -4.79 -7.84 -24.88
N ASN A 2 -5.33 -6.78 -24.27
CA ASN A 2 -4.76 -5.44 -24.38
C ASN A 2 -3.64 -5.30 -23.33
N ASN A 3 -2.39 -5.13 -23.78
CA ASN A 3 -1.22 -5.11 -22.91
C ASN A 3 -0.84 -3.70 -22.42
N LYS A 4 -1.74 -2.71 -22.59
CA LYS A 4 -1.50 -1.35 -22.12
C LYS A 4 -1.51 -1.30 -20.59
N PRO A 5 -0.63 -0.50 -19.98
CA PRO A 5 -0.60 -0.34 -18.53
C PRO A 5 -1.89 0.33 -18.02
N ILE A 6 -2.25 0.06 -16.77
CA ILE A 6 -3.51 0.53 -16.17
C ILE A 6 -3.63 2.07 -16.12
N ASN A 7 -2.50 2.78 -16.04
CA ASN A 7 -2.44 4.24 -16.10
C ASN A 7 -2.76 4.81 -17.50
N GLN A 8 -2.94 3.97 -18.52
CA GLN A 8 -3.42 4.35 -19.86
C GLN A 8 -4.84 3.83 -20.13
N ALA A 9 -5.55 3.38 -19.09
CA ALA A 9 -6.94 2.96 -19.22
C ALA A 9 -7.80 4.12 -19.75
N ARG A 10 -8.74 3.81 -20.64
CA ARG A 10 -9.74 4.78 -21.13
C ARG A 10 -10.67 5.24 -20.02
N ASP A 11 -10.99 4.33 -19.11
CA ASP A 11 -11.77 4.62 -17.91
C ASP A 11 -10.92 5.40 -16.89
N ASP A 12 -11.45 6.51 -16.40
CA ASP A 12 -10.71 7.42 -15.52
C ASP A 12 -10.54 6.83 -14.10
N ASP A 13 -11.51 6.06 -13.61
CA ASP A 13 -11.40 5.41 -12.30
C ASP A 13 -10.32 4.34 -12.32
N ALA A 14 -10.30 3.51 -13.37
CA ALA A 14 -9.25 2.52 -13.58
C ALA A 14 -7.86 3.18 -13.68
N ARG A 15 -7.76 4.31 -14.39
CA ARG A 15 -6.50 5.05 -14.55
C ARG A 15 -5.94 5.53 -13.21
N ASN A 16 -6.82 5.94 -12.31
CA ASN A 16 -6.48 6.54 -11.02
C ASN A 16 -6.43 5.54 -9.85
N ALA A 17 -6.90 4.30 -10.07
CA ALA A 17 -7.01 3.27 -9.03
C ALA A 17 -5.67 2.99 -8.33
N LEU A 18 -4.55 2.92 -9.07
CA LEU A 18 -3.24 2.63 -8.48
C LEU A 18 -2.80 3.71 -7.47
N ALA A 19 -2.99 4.98 -7.82
CA ALA A 19 -2.66 6.09 -6.92
C ALA A 19 -3.59 6.12 -5.69
N ALA A 20 -4.85 5.76 -5.84
CA ALA A 20 -5.77 5.59 -4.71
C ALA A 20 -5.33 4.47 -3.78
N LEU A 21 -4.96 3.30 -4.32
CA LEU A 21 -4.48 2.16 -3.54
C LEU A 21 -3.17 2.46 -2.79
N GLN A 22 -2.23 3.19 -3.40
CA GLN A 22 -0.99 3.61 -2.74
C GLN A 22 -1.27 4.51 -1.53
N ARG A 23 -2.18 5.49 -1.69
CA ARG A 23 -2.61 6.35 -0.58
C ARG A 23 -3.31 5.56 0.53
N ALA A 24 -4.19 4.63 0.17
CA ALA A 24 -4.88 3.77 1.12
C ALA A 24 -3.90 2.88 1.89
N ALA A 25 -2.91 2.29 1.22
CA ALA A 25 -1.88 1.47 1.86
C ALA A 25 -1.02 2.27 2.86
N LEU A 26 -0.67 3.52 2.51
CA LEU A 26 0.07 4.41 3.41
C LEU A 26 -0.76 4.73 4.66
N GLN A 27 -2.03 5.06 4.50
CA GLN A 27 -2.93 5.32 5.64
C GLN A 27 -3.15 4.07 6.50
N ALA A 28 -3.32 2.90 5.89
CA ALA A 28 -3.45 1.64 6.60
C ALA A 28 -2.23 1.36 7.49
N ARG A 29 -1.01 1.62 7.01
CA ARG A 29 0.23 1.51 7.81
C ARG A 29 0.23 2.46 9.01
N ARG A 30 -0.17 3.72 8.82
CA ARG A 30 -0.26 4.70 9.93
C ARG A 30 -1.25 4.26 10.99
N ILE A 31 -2.44 3.80 10.58
CA ILE A 31 -3.47 3.31 11.51
C ILE A 31 -3.01 2.04 12.23
N ALA A 32 -2.36 1.12 11.51
CA ALA A 32 -1.79 -0.10 12.07
C ALA A 32 -0.77 0.21 13.19
N ALA A 33 0.15 1.15 12.95
CA ALA A 33 1.11 1.59 13.96
C ALA A 33 0.44 2.25 15.17
N GLN A 34 -0.56 3.11 14.93
CA GLN A 34 -1.34 3.77 15.98
C GLN A 34 -2.09 2.80 16.89
N THR A 35 -2.71 1.79 16.29
CA THR A 35 -3.60 0.86 16.97
C THR A 35 -2.91 -0.42 17.42
N ARG A 36 -1.61 -0.57 17.14
CA ARG A 36 -0.85 -1.81 17.34
C ARG A 36 -1.52 -3.02 16.69
N THR A 37 -2.01 -2.82 15.47
CA THR A 37 -2.67 -3.86 14.68
C THR A 37 -1.71 -4.38 13.61
N ALA A 38 -1.61 -5.69 13.46
CA ALA A 38 -0.80 -6.29 12.40
C ALA A 38 -1.45 -6.09 11.03
N LEU A 39 -0.64 -5.78 10.01
CA LEU A 39 -1.07 -5.86 8.62
C LEU A 39 -0.86 -7.27 8.07
N VAL A 40 -1.77 -7.72 7.22
CA VAL A 40 -1.61 -8.95 6.44
C VAL A 40 -1.29 -8.55 5.00
N VAL A 41 -0.10 -8.91 4.53
CA VAL A 41 0.40 -8.53 3.20
C VAL A 41 0.86 -9.77 2.44
N VAL A 42 0.91 -9.68 1.11
CA VAL A 42 1.56 -10.68 0.26
C VAL A 42 2.96 -10.19 -0.06
N LYS A 43 3.98 -10.96 0.36
CA LYS A 43 5.40 -10.70 0.08
C LYS A 43 6.01 -11.96 -0.51
N ASP A 44 6.65 -11.83 -1.66
CA ASP A 44 7.26 -12.97 -2.39
C ASP A 44 6.28 -14.15 -2.59
N GLY A 45 5.01 -13.82 -2.89
CA GLY A 45 3.94 -14.79 -3.09
C GLY A 45 3.40 -15.46 -1.81
N LYS A 46 3.86 -15.05 -0.62
CA LYS A 46 3.42 -15.61 0.67
C LYS A 46 2.62 -14.58 1.46
N LEU A 47 1.58 -15.04 2.16
CA LEU A 47 0.87 -14.22 3.15
C LEU A 47 1.73 -14.09 4.41
N VAL A 48 1.99 -12.85 4.81
CA VAL A 48 2.82 -12.49 5.96
C VAL A 48 2.04 -11.54 6.86
N ARG A 49 2.19 -11.72 8.17
CA ARG A 49 1.74 -10.75 9.18
C ARG A 49 2.90 -9.85 9.55
N GLU A 50 2.72 -8.55 9.42
CA GLU A 50 3.73 -7.53 9.69
C GLU A 50 3.20 -6.58 10.77
N MET A 51 3.97 -6.42 11.85
CA MET A 51 3.76 -5.33 12.79
C MET A 51 4.43 -4.09 12.21
N VAL A 52 3.68 -3.00 12.13
CA VAL A 52 4.19 -1.73 11.64
C VAL A 52 4.48 -0.87 12.85
N ASP A 53 5.76 -0.60 13.09
CA ASP A 53 6.20 0.36 14.10
C ASP A 53 6.06 1.79 13.58
N TRP A 54 6.29 2.78 14.42
CA TRP A 54 6.16 4.19 14.04
C TRP A 54 7.27 4.69 13.10
N ASP A 55 8.36 3.93 12.99
CA ASP A 55 9.58 4.33 12.30
C ASP A 55 9.51 4.18 10.77
N PHE A 56 8.36 3.78 10.21
CA PHE A 56 8.19 3.54 8.78
C PHE A 56 8.21 4.82 7.90
N ASP A 57 8.12 6.01 8.51
CA ASP A 57 8.02 7.30 7.80
C ASP A 57 8.94 8.41 8.41
N ASP A 58 9.85 8.08 9.35
CA ASP A 58 10.79 9.06 9.92
C ASP A 58 12.15 9.06 9.16
N PRO A 59 12.46 10.10 8.37
CA PRO A 59 13.74 10.20 7.67
C PRO A 59 14.95 10.46 8.61
N LEU A 60 14.76 10.70 9.90
CA LEU A 60 15.82 11.10 10.84
C LEU A 60 16.30 9.99 11.79
N HIS A 61 15.70 8.80 11.77
CA HIS A 61 16.04 7.70 12.70
C HIS A 61 16.44 6.40 11.96
N ARG A 62 17.36 6.51 11.00
CA ARG A 62 18.00 5.37 10.33
C ARG A 62 19.49 5.29 10.61
#